data_AF-A0A1S9ZJQ9-F1
#
_entry.id   AF-A0A1S9ZJQ9-F1
#
_cell.length_a   1.000
_cell.length_b   1.000
_cell.length_c   1.000
_cell.angle_alpha   90.00
_cell.angle_beta   90.00
_cell.angle_gamma   90.00
#
_symmetry.space_group_name_H-M   'P 1'
#
loop_
_entity.id
_entity.type
_entity.pdbx_description
1 polymer ?
#
loop_
_entity_poly.entity_id
_entity_poly.type
_entity_poly.pdbx_seq_one_letter_code
_entity_poly.pdbx_strand_id
1 'polypeptide(L)'
;MPIWFGFATILSHLNHAKIMPKDSIIERAEALGAAPPDPETLLNKHRQIAESFEAQLAKAELSDENNSNLAGAHLSLSDYLTAVKMVIDDSFDHEVWVRAEIRAMNTKGGHYYFELAETDDADQITASCRATLWRFRAKTVMGKFAKITGQTLQAGVSVLVKCSASFHTNYGFSLNISDIDPNYTLGEIAAAYAQMKKRLAEEGLIHLNKQHPMPFDIRHVIVIAPEKAAGLGDFRAEADRLALAGACQFHYHHATFQGNHAPDEIRLAISESLSNFKNAYDSLPDLLVIIRGGGAVGDLAYLNNFELAALVAECPIPVWVGVGHERDSVILDEVAHTSFDTPSKVVLGIEAHLVKMTRQAVATMEHLSKLANTRLATAQSNSQRQIERIKRSSLHAISMAKKDNIYQLSHIKSTAKFRYHQEKLALSALLAQTQKSSLAITLQVKHATKTYLNQHKIVFEHLQKAKQDCQHLQSLILIQHPSRMLQKGYAVVNSTHSHKIIQSAKTLQKNQSVKITFKDGSANAIIEDVSMHPSSDHLITPINSYKES
;
A
#
# COMPACT_ATOMS: atom_id res chain seq x y z
N MET A 1 62.20 71.71 2.96
CA MET A 1 61.71 70.73 1.95
C MET A 1 61.48 69.40 2.65
N PRO A 2 60.38 68.67 2.40
CA PRO A 2 59.04 69.09 2.01
C PRO A 2 57.98 68.57 3.03
N ILE A 3 56.81 69.22 3.12
CA ILE A 3 55.44 68.66 3.33
C ILE A 3 54.55 69.91 3.29
N TRP A 4 54.40 70.45 2.09
CA TRP A 4 53.46 71.52 1.73
C TRP A 4 52.96 71.14 0.34
N PHE A 5 52.25 70.00 0.24
CA PHE A 5 51.47 69.59 -0.92
C PHE A 5 50.61 68.40 -0.48
N GLY A 6 49.35 68.65 -0.12
CA GLY A 6 48.43 67.58 0.29
C GLY A 6 46.98 68.03 0.54
N PHE A 7 46.75 69.30 0.90
CA PHE A 7 45.39 69.75 1.29
C PHE A 7 44.54 70.33 0.17
N ALA A 8 45.06 70.48 -1.06
CA ALA A 8 44.31 71.07 -2.18
C ALA A 8 43.50 70.06 -3.02
N THR A 9 43.60 68.74 -2.76
CA THR A 9 42.97 67.73 -3.64
C THR A 9 41.66 67.15 -3.09
N ILE A 10 41.40 67.25 -1.79
CA ILE A 10 40.24 66.59 -1.15
C ILE A 10 38.92 67.39 -1.30
N LEU A 11 38.99 68.70 -1.52
CA LEU A 11 37.80 69.55 -1.76
C LEU A 11 37.21 69.42 -3.18
N SER A 12 37.86 68.69 -4.10
CA SER A 12 37.36 68.48 -5.47
C SER A 12 36.50 67.23 -5.66
N HIS A 13 36.39 66.35 -4.64
CA HIS A 13 35.68 65.08 -4.76
C HIS A 13 34.36 64.96 -3.96
N LEU A 14 33.90 66.02 -3.30
CA LEU A 14 32.61 66.04 -2.59
C LEU A 14 31.43 66.62 -3.41
N ASN A 15 31.63 66.94 -4.69
CA ASN A 15 30.57 67.45 -5.56
C ASN A 15 29.72 66.36 -6.26
N HIS A 16 29.90 65.08 -5.90
CA HIS A 16 29.11 63.97 -6.46
C HIS A 16 28.62 63.00 -5.38
N ALA A 17 27.62 63.42 -4.60
CA ALA A 17 26.72 62.48 -3.91
C ALA A 17 25.28 62.96 -4.05
N LYS A 18 24.44 62.10 -4.64
CA LYS A 18 23.04 62.31 -4.99
C LYS A 18 22.19 62.69 -3.76
N ILE A 19 21.57 63.86 -3.85
CA ILE A 19 20.52 64.36 -2.96
C ILE A 19 19.24 63.52 -3.17
N MET A 20 18.68 62.96 -2.09
CA MET A 20 17.31 62.42 -2.04
C MET A 20 16.26 63.55 -2.11
N PRO A 21 15.03 63.30 -2.60
CA PRO A 21 14.11 64.36 -3.04
C PRO A 21 13.58 65.21 -1.89
N LYS A 22 13.48 66.52 -2.13
CA LYS A 22 13.04 67.59 -1.20
C LYS A 22 11.59 67.49 -0.72
N ASP A 23 10.81 66.51 -1.20
CA ASP A 23 9.36 66.57 -1.12
C ASP A 23 8.74 65.92 0.13
N SER A 24 9.50 65.19 0.97
CA SER A 24 8.92 64.49 2.13
C SER A 24 8.81 65.31 3.43
N ILE A 25 9.52 66.44 3.50
CA ILE A 25 9.59 67.28 4.72
C ILE A 25 8.54 68.39 4.68
N ILE A 26 8.20 68.90 3.48
CA ILE A 26 7.26 70.02 3.30
C ILE A 26 5.81 69.52 3.45
N GLU A 27 5.46 68.36 2.90
CA GLU A 27 4.11 67.77 3.03
C GLU A 27 3.75 67.42 4.50
N ARG A 28 4.75 67.12 5.33
CA ARG A 28 4.56 66.84 6.76
C ARG A 28 4.42 68.10 7.62
N ALA A 29 4.96 69.23 7.16
CA ALA A 29 4.86 70.53 7.84
C ALA A 29 3.49 71.20 7.60
N GLU A 30 2.91 71.06 6.41
CA GLU A 30 1.59 71.61 6.09
C GLU A 30 0.44 70.91 6.85
N ALA A 31 0.60 69.64 7.23
CA ALA A 31 -0.38 68.91 8.03
C ALA A 31 -0.45 69.36 9.51
N LEU A 32 0.51 70.18 9.98
CA LEU A 32 0.63 70.60 11.39
C LEU A 32 0.34 72.10 11.62
N GLY A 33 -0.09 72.84 10.58
CA GLY A 33 -0.61 74.21 10.72
C GLY A 33 0.40 75.27 11.18
N ALA A 34 1.70 75.00 11.08
CA ALA A 34 2.76 75.95 11.40
C ALA A 34 3.44 76.43 10.11
N ALA A 35 3.42 77.75 9.86
CA ALA A 35 4.14 78.34 8.73
C ALA A 35 5.66 78.12 8.90
N PRO A 36 6.35 77.52 7.91
CA PRO A 36 7.78 77.33 8.00
C PRO A 36 8.51 78.67 7.88
N PRO A 37 9.58 78.92 8.65
CA PRO A 37 10.41 80.10 8.45
C PRO A 37 11.10 80.03 7.09
N ASP A 38 11.18 81.18 6.42
CA ASP A 38 11.72 81.35 5.08
C ASP A 38 13.14 80.74 4.95
N PRO A 39 13.39 79.83 3.98
CA PRO A 39 14.69 79.17 3.79
C PRO A 39 15.87 80.13 3.62
N GLU A 40 15.64 81.34 3.08
CA GLU A 40 16.68 82.36 2.99
C GLU A 40 17.12 82.87 4.36
N THR A 41 16.22 82.94 5.35
CA THR A 41 16.56 83.37 6.72
C THR A 41 17.43 82.36 7.48
N LEU A 42 17.23 81.06 7.26
CA LEU A 42 18.04 80.00 7.89
C LEU A 42 19.43 79.91 7.24
N LEU A 43 19.49 80.02 5.91
CA LEU A 43 20.75 80.06 5.19
C LEU A 43 21.57 81.32 5.51
N ASN A 44 20.90 82.48 5.65
CA ASN A 44 21.55 83.73 6.06
C ASN A 44 22.00 83.70 7.53
N LYS A 45 21.28 83.03 8.43
CA LYS A 45 21.76 82.81 9.81
C LYS A 45 22.98 81.89 9.86
N HIS A 46 22.99 80.80 9.10
CA HIS A 46 24.16 79.90 9.04
C HIS A 46 25.36 80.58 8.37
N ARG A 47 25.13 81.42 7.34
CA ARG A 47 26.16 82.25 6.72
C ARG A 47 26.70 83.32 7.68
N GLN A 48 25.83 83.99 8.44
CA GLN A 48 26.26 84.92 9.49
C GLN A 48 27.06 84.25 10.60
N ILE A 49 26.72 83.00 10.97
CA ILE A 49 27.49 82.23 11.95
C ILE A 49 28.86 81.87 11.38
N ALA A 50 28.94 81.39 10.13
CA ALA A 50 30.20 81.08 9.45
C ALA A 50 31.08 82.32 9.25
N GLU A 51 30.51 83.45 8.80
CA GLU A 51 31.21 84.72 8.65
C GLU A 51 31.62 85.31 10.01
N SER A 52 30.83 85.09 11.08
CA SER A 52 31.21 85.49 12.45
C SER A 52 32.36 84.65 13.00
N PHE A 53 32.43 83.37 12.60
CA PHE A 53 33.48 82.44 13.01
C PHE A 53 34.78 82.69 12.22
N GLU A 54 34.70 82.95 10.91
CA GLU A 54 35.83 83.40 10.09
C GLU A 54 36.33 84.78 10.52
N ALA A 55 35.44 85.72 10.89
CA ALA A 55 35.83 87.01 11.45
C ALA A 55 36.46 86.91 12.85
N GLN A 56 36.07 85.91 13.65
CA GLN A 56 36.72 85.60 14.93
C GLN A 56 38.10 84.94 14.73
N LEU A 57 38.25 84.06 13.74
CA LEU A 57 39.54 83.49 13.32
C LEU A 57 40.48 84.57 12.76
N ALA A 58 39.98 85.47 11.91
CA ALA A 58 40.75 86.60 11.39
C ALA A 58 41.12 87.63 12.50
N LYS A 59 40.26 87.82 13.51
CA LYS A 59 40.62 88.60 14.71
C LYS A 59 41.65 87.90 15.61
N ALA A 60 41.67 86.56 15.62
CA ALA A 60 42.69 85.79 16.32
C ALA A 60 44.07 85.90 15.62
N GLU A 61 44.11 85.97 14.28
CA GLU A 61 45.35 86.18 13.51
C GLU A 61 45.97 87.58 13.71
N LEU A 62 45.18 88.58 14.12
CA LEU A 62 45.66 89.93 14.47
C LEU A 62 46.11 90.08 15.94
N SER A 63 46.21 88.97 16.69
CA SER A 63 46.64 88.94 18.10
C SER A 63 48.02 88.31 18.33
N ASP A 64 48.81 88.14 17.27
CA ASP A 64 50.14 87.51 17.34
C ASP A 64 51.24 88.36 18.00
N GLU A 65 51.02 89.67 18.20
CA GLU A 65 52.00 90.52 18.91
C GLU A 65 52.03 90.27 20.43
N ASN A 66 50.98 89.69 21.03
CA ASN A 66 50.96 89.39 22.48
C ASN A 66 51.44 87.97 22.83
N ASN A 67 51.35 87.00 21.91
CA ASN A 67 51.79 85.63 22.17
C ASN A 67 53.33 85.47 22.17
N SER A 68 54.06 86.39 21.55
CA SER A 68 55.52 86.37 21.50
C SER A 68 56.20 86.78 22.83
N ASN A 69 55.48 87.37 23.79
CA ASN A 69 56.01 87.76 25.10
C ASN A 69 55.87 86.70 26.21
N LEU A 70 55.21 85.56 25.95
CA LEU A 70 55.07 84.45 26.92
C LEU A 70 56.12 83.35 26.74
N ALA A 71 56.82 83.32 25.60
CA ALA A 71 57.80 82.27 25.27
C ALA A 71 59.05 82.24 26.17
N GLY A 72 59.23 83.22 27.07
CA GLY A 72 60.30 83.28 28.07
C GLY A 72 59.83 83.55 29.50
N ALA A 73 58.53 83.48 29.79
CA ALA A 73 57.98 83.77 31.11
C ALA A 73 58.04 82.55 32.04
N HIS A 74 58.70 82.69 33.19
CA HIS A 74 58.68 81.67 34.25
C HIS A 74 57.38 81.81 35.06
N LEU A 75 56.37 81.00 34.70
CA LEU A 75 55.12 80.88 35.46
C LEU A 75 55.20 79.74 36.46
N SER A 76 54.57 79.91 37.62
CA SER A 76 54.33 78.77 38.51
C SER A 76 53.31 77.82 37.88
N LEU A 77 53.38 76.52 38.22
CA LEU A 77 52.42 75.53 37.71
C LEU A 77 50.96 75.92 38.03
N SER A 78 50.72 76.53 39.20
CA SER A 78 49.41 77.04 39.58
C SER A 78 48.92 78.17 38.69
N ASP A 79 49.79 79.11 38.32
CA ASP A 79 49.41 80.26 37.49
C ASP A 79 49.10 79.81 36.06
N TYR A 80 49.92 78.91 35.51
CA TYR A 80 49.70 78.36 34.17
C TYR A 80 48.37 77.58 34.08
N LEU A 81 48.11 76.70 35.05
CA LEU A 81 46.85 75.94 35.06
C LEU A 81 45.63 76.81 35.38
N THR A 82 45.79 77.90 36.11
CA THR A 82 44.72 78.89 36.34
C THR A 82 44.40 79.66 35.06
N ALA A 83 45.40 80.02 34.26
CA ALA A 83 45.19 80.62 32.95
C ALA A 83 44.45 79.68 31.99
N VAL A 84 44.86 78.40 31.93
CA VAL A 84 44.16 77.37 31.14
C VAL A 84 42.70 77.24 31.59
N LYS A 85 42.46 77.24 32.91
CA LYS A 85 41.10 77.22 33.46
C LYS A 85 40.27 78.42 33.01
N MET A 86 40.81 79.64 33.08
CA MET A 86 40.10 80.85 32.65
C MET A 86 39.68 80.78 31.17
N VAL A 87 40.56 80.31 30.29
CA VAL A 87 40.24 80.17 28.86
C VAL A 87 39.12 79.15 28.66
N ILE A 88 39.16 78.02 29.37
CA ILE A 88 38.12 76.98 29.25
C ILE A 88 36.79 77.49 29.80
N ASP A 89 36.80 78.15 30.96
CA ASP A 89 35.59 78.68 31.59
C ASP A 89 34.95 79.79 30.74
N ASP A 90 35.74 80.61 30.03
CA ASP A 90 35.25 81.69 29.15
C ASP A 90 34.80 81.18 27.77
N SER A 91 35.56 80.25 27.17
CA SER A 91 35.29 79.76 25.80
C SER A 91 34.22 78.66 25.74
N PHE A 92 34.04 77.90 26.82
CA PHE A 92 33.16 76.73 26.87
C PHE A 92 32.13 76.80 28.01
N ASP A 93 31.56 77.99 28.24
CA ASP A 93 30.56 78.26 29.28
C ASP A 93 29.17 77.64 29.03
N HIS A 94 28.97 77.02 27.87
CA HIS A 94 27.70 76.51 27.38
C HIS A 94 27.60 74.98 27.49
N GLU A 95 26.37 74.47 27.56
CA GLU A 95 26.10 73.03 27.54
C GLU A 95 25.85 72.54 26.11
N VAL A 96 26.52 71.46 25.69
CA VAL A 96 26.35 70.81 24.40
C VAL A 96 25.97 69.34 24.57
N TRP A 97 25.33 68.76 23.55
CA TRP A 97 25.09 67.33 23.48
C TRP A 97 26.25 66.64 22.79
N VAL A 98 26.86 65.67 23.46
CA VAL A 98 28.03 64.93 22.99
C VAL A 98 27.68 63.44 22.93
N ARG A 99 27.93 62.81 21.79
CA ARG A 99 27.85 61.35 21.65
C ARG A 99 29.11 60.75 22.25
N ALA A 100 28.96 59.77 23.12
CA ALA A 100 30.08 59.00 23.64
C ALA A 100 29.62 57.61 24.11
N GLU A 101 30.56 56.69 24.24
CA GLU A 101 30.39 55.41 24.90
C GLU A 101 30.98 55.47 26.32
N ILE A 102 30.29 54.87 27.28
CA ILE A 102 30.79 54.77 28.66
C ILE A 102 31.78 53.60 28.75
N ARG A 103 33.08 53.87 28.81
CA ARG A 103 34.11 52.82 29.04
C ARG A 103 34.12 52.31 30.47
N ALA A 104 33.99 53.22 31.42
CA ALA A 104 33.96 52.89 32.83
C ALA A 104 33.02 53.84 33.59
N MET A 105 32.40 53.33 34.65
CA MET A 105 31.52 54.11 35.52
C MET A 105 31.77 53.75 36.98
N ASN A 106 32.08 54.75 37.79
CA ASN A 106 32.32 54.62 39.23
C ASN A 106 31.39 55.53 40.02
N THR A 107 30.93 55.06 41.19
CA THR A 107 30.03 55.83 42.05
C THR A 107 30.67 56.10 43.40
N LYS A 108 30.78 57.37 43.82
CA LYS A 108 31.33 57.76 45.13
C LYS A 108 30.53 58.91 45.74
N GLY A 109 30.04 58.72 46.97
CA GLY A 109 29.29 59.77 47.70
C GLY A 109 27.97 60.22 47.02
N GLY A 110 27.45 59.43 46.07
CA GLY A 110 26.28 59.77 45.25
C GLY A 110 26.59 60.54 43.97
N HIS A 111 27.87 60.80 43.67
CA HIS A 111 28.34 61.29 42.37
C HIS A 111 28.70 60.11 41.47
N TYR A 112 28.48 60.27 40.16
CA TYR A 112 28.88 59.30 39.16
C TYR A 112 30.02 59.88 38.35
N TYR A 113 31.11 59.13 38.26
CA TYR A 113 32.29 59.45 37.46
C TYR A 113 32.34 58.49 36.28
N PHE A 114 32.43 59.02 35.08
CA PHE A 114 32.47 58.27 33.84
C PHE A 114 33.82 58.46 33.16
N GLU A 115 34.28 57.41 32.50
CA GLU A 115 35.26 57.51 31.43
C GLU A 115 34.49 57.38 30.12
N LEU A 116 34.44 58.46 29.37
CA LEU A 116 33.77 58.53 28.08
C LEU A 116 34.80 58.29 26.98
N ALA A 117 34.43 57.54 25.96
CA ALA A 117 35.24 57.37 24.77
C ALA A 117 34.38 57.45 23.50
N GLU A 118 34.99 57.87 22.41
CA GLU A 118 34.45 57.75 21.07
C GLU A 118 35.30 56.72 20.32
N THR A 119 34.66 55.70 19.75
CA THR A 119 35.30 54.68 18.92
C THR A 119 34.94 54.89 17.45
N ASP A 120 35.88 54.60 16.56
CA ASP A 120 35.64 54.57 15.12
C ASP A 120 35.01 53.23 14.68
N ASP A 121 34.68 53.09 13.39
CA ASP A 121 34.12 51.86 12.81
C ASP A 121 35.05 50.62 12.95
N ALA A 122 36.32 50.82 13.31
CA ALA A 122 37.32 49.78 13.57
C ALA A 122 37.55 49.55 15.09
N ASP A 123 36.68 50.10 15.93
CA ASP A 123 36.70 50.02 17.40
C ASP A 123 37.95 50.65 18.05
N GLN A 124 38.61 51.57 17.35
CA GLN A 124 39.74 52.35 17.87
C GLN A 124 39.28 53.63 18.55
N ILE A 125 39.84 53.91 19.73
CA ILE A 125 39.49 55.10 20.51
C ILE A 125 40.02 56.35 19.79
N THR A 126 39.10 57.16 19.29
CA THR A 126 39.38 58.44 18.63
C THR A 126 39.51 59.57 19.66
N ALA A 127 38.67 59.55 20.70
CA ALA A 127 38.70 60.52 21.78
C ALA A 127 38.34 59.87 23.11
N SER A 128 38.91 60.36 24.22
CA SER A 128 38.51 59.94 25.56
C SER A 128 38.64 61.07 26.57
N CYS A 129 37.69 61.16 27.50
CA CYS A 129 37.72 62.13 28.59
C CYS A 129 36.98 61.61 29.83
N ARG A 130 37.27 62.23 30.99
CA ARG A 130 36.51 61.97 32.21
C ARG A 130 35.28 62.86 32.27
N ALA A 131 34.19 62.34 32.80
CA ALA A 131 32.97 63.11 33.02
C ALA A 131 32.39 62.87 34.41
N THR A 132 31.72 63.87 34.97
CA THR A 132 31.11 63.82 36.31
C THR A 132 29.64 64.18 36.23
N LEU A 133 28.77 63.34 36.79
CA LEU A 133 27.37 63.63 37.06
C LEU A 133 27.19 63.83 38.56
N TRP A 134 26.90 65.07 38.94
CA TRP A 134 26.80 65.46 40.34
C TRP A 134 25.53 64.92 41.00
N ARG A 135 25.63 64.54 42.28
CA ARG A 135 24.56 63.89 43.07
C ARG A 135 23.19 64.56 42.95
N PHE A 136 23.15 65.89 42.93
CA PHE A 136 21.89 66.65 42.86
C PHE A 136 21.14 66.47 41.53
N ARG A 137 21.86 66.20 40.42
CA ARG A 137 21.27 65.86 39.10
C ARG A 137 21.14 64.35 38.91
N ALA A 138 22.07 63.57 39.47
CA ALA A 138 22.15 62.13 39.28
C ALA A 138 20.82 61.39 39.54
N LYS A 139 20.12 61.73 40.63
CA LYS A 139 18.84 61.08 40.98
C LYS A 139 17.77 61.24 39.90
N THR A 140 17.67 62.42 39.30
CA THR A 140 16.68 62.71 38.26
C THR A 140 17.06 62.07 36.93
N VAL A 141 18.32 62.21 36.52
CA VAL A 141 18.83 61.69 35.24
C VAL A 141 18.80 60.16 35.22
N MET A 142 19.31 59.51 36.27
CA MET A 142 19.33 58.04 36.37
C MET A 142 17.91 57.47 36.46
N GLY A 143 17.01 58.13 37.20
CA GLY A 143 15.60 57.71 37.31
C GLY A 143 14.84 57.83 35.99
N LYS A 144 15.04 58.94 35.25
CA LYS A 144 14.49 59.14 33.90
C LYS A 144 15.01 58.08 32.93
N PHE A 145 16.32 57.83 32.95
CA PHE A 145 16.96 56.84 32.09
C PHE A 145 16.42 55.43 32.34
N ALA A 146 16.40 54.98 33.61
CA ALA A 146 15.93 53.65 33.97
C ALA A 146 14.44 53.43 33.68
N LYS A 147 13.62 54.48 33.82
CA LYS A 147 12.18 54.39 33.54
C LYS A 147 11.88 54.24 32.04
N ILE A 148 12.67 54.89 31.18
CA ILE A 148 12.44 54.90 29.72
C ILE A 148 13.11 53.71 29.04
N THR A 149 14.37 53.41 29.39
CA THR A 149 15.11 52.30 28.78
C THR A 149 14.83 50.94 29.45
N GLY A 150 14.28 50.93 30.67
CA GLY A 150 14.13 49.72 31.47
C GLY A 150 15.46 49.19 32.04
N GLN A 151 16.58 49.90 31.84
CA GLN A 151 17.92 49.47 32.20
C GLN A 151 18.63 50.52 33.06
N THR A 152 19.57 50.08 33.89
CA THR A 152 20.52 50.99 34.51
C THR A 152 21.63 51.34 33.53
N LEU A 153 22.17 52.54 33.67
CA LEU A 153 23.32 52.95 32.88
C LEU A 153 24.54 52.13 33.30
N GLN A 154 25.27 51.56 32.35
CA GLN A 154 26.44 50.69 32.60
C GLN A 154 27.54 50.99 31.58
N ALA A 155 28.73 50.43 31.81
CA ALA A 155 29.81 50.48 30.85
C ALA A 155 29.45 49.71 29.57
N GLY A 156 29.93 50.16 28.42
CA GLY A 156 29.63 49.64 27.08
C GLY A 156 28.42 50.30 26.41
N VAL A 157 27.71 51.21 27.08
CA VAL A 157 26.51 51.85 26.54
C VAL A 157 26.86 53.13 25.78
N SER A 158 26.40 53.22 24.53
CA SER A 158 26.40 54.46 23.75
C SER A 158 25.34 55.43 24.27
N VAL A 159 25.76 56.64 24.61
CA VAL A 159 24.95 57.68 25.20
C VAL A 159 25.10 59.00 24.48
N LEU A 160 24.03 59.78 24.49
CA LEU A 160 24.07 61.20 24.16
C LEU A 160 23.98 61.97 25.49
N VAL A 161 25.11 62.56 25.91
CA VAL A 161 25.23 63.27 27.19
C VAL A 161 25.15 64.78 26.94
N LYS A 162 24.36 65.49 27.73
CA LYS A 162 24.39 66.94 27.77
C LYS A 162 25.43 67.36 28.79
N CYS A 163 26.45 68.11 28.39
CA CYS A 163 27.55 68.47 29.28
C CYS A 163 28.21 69.80 28.95
N SER A 164 28.91 70.37 29.94
CA SER A 164 29.80 71.51 29.76
C SER A 164 31.25 71.12 30.08
N ALA A 165 32.21 71.84 29.49
CA ALA A 165 33.62 71.66 29.82
C ALA A 165 33.92 72.13 31.25
N SER A 166 34.89 71.50 31.91
CA SER A 166 35.32 71.85 33.25
C SER A 166 36.79 71.49 33.46
N PHE A 167 37.60 72.47 33.85
CA PHE A 167 39.02 72.26 34.12
C PHE A 167 39.36 72.52 35.58
N HIS A 168 39.99 71.55 36.22
CA HIS A 168 40.47 71.68 37.60
C HIS A 168 41.98 71.58 37.65
N THR A 169 42.67 72.47 38.36
CA THR A 169 44.14 72.52 38.42
C THR A 169 44.75 71.20 38.90
N ASN A 170 44.15 70.54 39.90
CA ASN A 170 44.66 69.27 40.43
C ASN A 170 44.21 68.02 39.66
N TYR A 171 43.11 68.10 38.91
CA TYR A 171 42.47 66.92 38.31
C TYR A 171 42.43 66.96 36.78
N GLY A 172 42.77 68.07 36.13
CA GLY A 172 42.75 68.24 34.68
C GLY A 172 41.36 68.51 34.10
N PHE A 173 41.24 68.28 32.80
CA PHE A 173 40.01 68.45 32.02
C PHE A 173 38.99 67.35 32.31
N SER A 174 37.72 67.74 32.37
CA SER A 174 36.57 66.84 32.51
C SER A 174 35.31 67.47 31.96
N LEU A 175 34.29 66.65 31.71
CA LEU A 175 32.95 67.10 31.34
C LEU A 175 32.02 67.06 32.56
N ASN A 176 31.23 68.10 32.78
CA ASN A 176 30.15 68.09 33.76
C ASN A 176 28.83 67.71 33.08
N ILE A 177 28.30 66.53 33.38
CA ILE A 177 27.07 66.01 32.77
C ILE A 177 25.85 66.62 33.47
N SER A 178 24.94 67.18 32.66
CA SER A 178 23.69 67.78 33.08
C SER A 178 22.47 66.89 32.84
N ASP A 179 22.41 66.21 31.70
CA ASP A 179 21.35 65.26 31.34
C ASP A 179 21.91 64.15 30.43
N ILE A 180 21.17 63.05 30.29
CA ILE A 180 21.46 61.96 29.36
C ILE A 180 20.18 61.69 28.58
N ASP A 181 20.24 61.62 27.25
CA ASP A 181 19.06 61.33 26.43
C ASP A 181 18.82 59.81 26.35
N PRO A 182 17.77 59.28 27.02
CA PRO A 182 17.48 57.85 26.96
C PRO A 182 16.93 57.41 25.59
N ASN A 183 16.35 58.31 24.80
CA ASN A 183 15.79 57.95 23.49
C ASN A 183 16.89 57.65 22.48
N TYR A 184 18.02 58.36 22.57
CA TYR A 184 19.20 58.11 21.75
C TYR A 184 19.72 56.69 21.98
N THR A 185 19.97 56.32 23.25
CA THR A 185 20.44 54.98 23.60
C THR A 185 19.45 53.89 23.18
N LEU A 186 18.14 54.12 23.33
CA LEU A 186 17.12 53.18 22.85
C LEU A 186 17.15 53.00 21.32
N GLY A 187 17.35 54.10 20.59
CA GLY A 187 17.50 54.09 19.13
C GLY A 187 18.73 53.30 18.67
N GLU A 188 19.87 53.49 19.32
CA GLU A 188 21.10 52.75 19.03
C GLU A 188 20.94 51.24 19.30
N ILE A 189 20.31 50.86 20.42
CA ILE A 189 20.01 49.45 20.73
C ILE A 189 19.11 48.84 19.66
N ALA A 190 18.06 49.55 19.23
CA ALA A 190 17.16 49.10 18.18
C ALA A 190 17.86 48.97 16.82
N ALA A 191 18.75 49.92 16.48
CA ALA A 191 19.55 49.89 15.26
C ALA A 191 20.53 48.70 15.24
N ALA A 192 21.24 48.47 16.35
CA ALA A 192 22.13 47.32 16.52
C ALA A 192 21.38 45.99 16.39
N TYR A 193 20.20 45.88 16.99
CA TYR A 193 19.34 44.70 16.85
C TYR A 193 18.91 44.47 15.39
N ALA A 194 18.46 45.53 14.69
CA ALA A 194 18.07 45.43 13.29
C ALA A 194 19.24 45.03 12.37
N GLN A 195 20.44 45.57 12.63
CA GLN A 195 21.66 45.20 11.91
C GLN A 195 22.02 43.73 12.14
N MET A 196 21.94 43.26 13.39
CA MET A 196 22.20 41.85 13.73
C MET A 196 21.21 40.91 13.04
N LYS A 197 19.92 41.25 13.07
CA LYS A 197 18.86 40.48 12.38
C LYS A 197 19.09 40.44 10.87
N LYS A 198 19.49 41.57 10.27
CA LYS A 198 19.82 41.65 8.85
C LYS A 198 21.02 40.76 8.51
N ARG A 199 22.10 40.83 9.30
CA ARG A 199 23.29 39.99 9.10
C ARG A 199 22.96 38.50 9.22
N LEU A 200 22.20 38.09 10.23
CA LEU A 200 21.74 36.70 10.39
C LEU A 200 20.88 36.22 9.22
N ALA A 201 20.10 37.10 8.60
CA ALA A 201 19.32 36.78 7.41
C ALA A 201 20.19 36.67 6.15
N GLU A 202 21.17 37.57 5.98
CA GLU A 202 22.14 37.55 4.87
C GLU A 202 23.04 36.31 4.89
N GLU A 203 23.45 35.87 6.08
CA GLU A 203 24.21 34.62 6.28
C GLU A 203 23.31 33.35 6.24
N GLY A 204 21.99 33.49 6.08
CA GLY A 204 21.05 32.37 6.00
C GLY A 204 20.80 31.65 7.33
N LEU A 205 21.28 32.19 8.44
CA LEU A 205 21.22 31.59 9.77
C LEU A 205 19.85 31.72 10.43
N ILE A 206 19.08 32.77 10.10
CA ILE A 206 17.83 33.11 10.80
C ILE A 206 16.76 32.00 10.77
N HIS A 207 16.77 31.13 9.76
CA HIS A 207 15.84 30.02 9.61
C HIS A 207 16.50 28.64 9.76
N LEU A 208 17.82 28.57 9.95
CA LEU A 208 18.57 27.31 9.89
C LEU A 208 18.07 26.33 10.95
N ASN A 209 18.01 26.75 12.22
CA ASN A 209 17.54 25.88 13.29
C ASN A 209 16.03 25.58 13.20
N LYS A 210 15.23 26.54 12.72
CA LYS A 210 13.77 26.41 12.49
C LYS A 210 13.40 25.37 11.45
N GLN A 211 14.34 25.00 10.57
CA GLN A 211 14.13 23.96 9.56
C GLN A 211 14.36 22.54 10.09
N HIS A 212 14.92 22.38 11.29
CA HIS A 212 14.98 21.05 11.89
C HIS A 212 13.56 20.47 12.04
N PRO A 213 13.35 19.19 11.72
CA PRO A 213 12.07 18.57 12.00
C PRO A 213 11.87 18.49 13.51
N MET A 214 10.63 18.69 13.95
CA MET A 214 10.23 18.39 15.33
C MET A 214 10.61 16.93 15.65
N PRO A 215 11.29 16.66 16.78
CA PRO A 215 11.68 15.31 17.15
C PRO A 215 10.46 14.39 17.20
N PHE A 216 10.59 13.16 16.68
CA PHE A 216 9.51 12.18 16.79
C PHE A 216 9.19 11.87 18.26
N ASP A 217 10.23 11.74 19.10
CA ASP A 217 10.14 11.57 20.54
C ASP A 217 11.17 12.48 21.22
N ILE A 218 10.97 12.81 22.49
CA ILE A 218 11.88 13.67 23.27
C ILE A 218 12.30 12.90 24.52
N ARG A 219 13.44 12.19 24.43
CA ARG A 219 13.96 11.34 25.51
C ARG A 219 15.08 12.02 26.27
N HIS A 220 15.91 12.79 25.59
CA HIS A 220 17.05 13.48 26.19
C HIS A 220 17.04 14.96 25.83
N VAL A 221 16.98 15.80 26.86
CA VAL A 221 16.95 17.26 26.74
C VAL A 221 18.15 17.83 27.48
N ILE A 222 18.98 18.61 26.80
CA ILE A 222 19.98 19.46 27.46
C ILE A 222 19.30 20.77 27.84
N VAL A 223 19.52 21.23 29.08
CA VAL A 223 18.96 22.48 29.61
C VAL A 223 20.10 23.39 30.05
N ILE A 224 20.23 24.55 29.39
CA ILE A 224 21.13 25.63 29.78
C ILE A 224 20.35 26.65 30.60
N ALA A 225 20.73 26.83 31.86
CA ALA A 225 20.02 27.72 32.79
C ALA A 225 20.95 28.29 33.89
N PRO A 226 20.68 29.49 34.43
CA PRO A 226 21.42 29.98 35.59
C PRO A 226 21.24 29.07 36.81
N GLU A 227 22.31 28.82 37.58
CA GLU A 227 22.32 27.90 38.73
C GLU A 227 21.28 28.28 39.81
N LYS A 228 21.03 29.59 40.02
CA LYS A 228 20.11 30.12 41.05
C LYS A 228 18.87 30.80 40.46
N ALA A 229 18.43 30.43 39.25
CA ALA A 229 17.27 31.03 38.62
C ALA A 229 15.96 30.63 39.32
N ALA A 230 15.10 31.61 39.66
CA ALA A 230 13.80 31.34 40.27
C ALA A 230 12.91 30.48 39.35
N GLY A 231 12.90 30.78 38.05
CA GLY A 231 12.12 30.02 37.06
C GLY A 231 12.69 28.64 36.70
N LEU A 232 13.92 28.32 37.12
CA LEU A 232 14.45 26.95 36.98
C LEU A 232 13.73 26.00 37.94
N GLY A 233 13.28 26.49 39.11
CA GLY A 233 12.52 25.68 40.07
C GLY A 233 11.21 25.15 39.47
N ASP A 234 10.43 26.02 38.83
CA ASP A 234 9.16 25.66 38.20
C ASP A 234 9.37 24.74 36.99
N PHE A 235 10.37 25.01 36.15
CA PHE A 235 10.75 24.12 35.06
C PHE A 235 11.13 22.73 35.58
N ARG A 236 11.96 22.69 36.63
CA ARG A 236 12.50 21.46 37.20
C ARG A 236 11.44 20.61 37.87
N ALA A 237 10.47 21.21 38.56
CA ALA A 237 9.37 20.45 39.18
C ALA A 237 8.60 19.61 38.14
N GLU A 238 8.36 20.18 36.96
CA GLU A 238 7.67 19.50 35.87
C GLU A 238 8.59 18.53 35.12
N ALA A 239 9.85 18.92 34.86
CA ALA A 239 10.85 18.06 34.25
C ALA A 239 11.15 16.80 35.10
N ASP A 240 11.25 16.95 36.42
CA ASP A 240 11.48 15.84 37.36
C ASP A 240 10.28 14.88 37.37
N ARG A 241 9.04 15.38 37.21
CA ARG A 241 7.83 14.56 37.06
C ARG A 241 7.90 13.70 35.80
N LEU A 242 8.33 14.28 34.67
CA LEU A 242 8.54 13.56 33.41
C LEU A 242 9.67 12.53 33.51
N ALA A 243 10.76 12.86 34.21
CA ALA A 243 11.88 11.95 34.43
C ALA A 243 11.53 10.77 35.35
N LEU A 244 10.79 11.02 36.43
CA LEU A 244 10.27 9.99 37.34
C LEU A 244 9.32 9.02 36.64
N ALA A 245 8.51 9.52 35.71
CA ALA A 245 7.65 8.69 34.87
C ALA A 245 8.44 7.89 33.80
N GLY A 246 9.76 8.13 33.66
CA GLY A 246 10.59 7.54 32.62
C GLY A 246 10.30 8.08 31.21
N ALA A 247 9.57 9.20 31.11
CA ALA A 247 9.15 9.77 29.84
C ALA A 247 10.24 10.59 29.15
N CYS A 248 11.03 11.35 29.92
CA CYS A 248 12.07 12.23 29.39
C CYS A 248 13.16 12.51 30.45
N GLN A 249 14.42 12.52 30.05
CA GLN A 249 15.58 12.80 30.91
C GLN A 249 16.18 14.18 30.59
N PHE A 250 16.53 14.93 31.64
CA PHE A 250 17.01 16.30 31.54
C PHE A 250 18.45 16.42 32.05
N HIS A 251 19.31 17.05 31.25
CA HIS A 251 20.74 17.25 31.52
C HIS A 251 21.00 18.74 31.72
N TYR A 252 21.22 19.15 32.97
CA TYR A 252 21.34 20.56 33.33
C TYR A 252 22.79 21.04 33.26
N HIS A 253 23.00 22.15 32.56
CA HIS A 253 24.27 22.88 32.50
C HIS A 253 24.04 24.35 32.86
N HIS A 254 25.02 24.96 33.52
CA HIS A 254 24.87 26.28 34.10
C HIS A 254 25.77 27.31 33.41
N ALA A 255 25.21 28.50 33.18
CA ALA A 255 25.89 29.68 32.65
C ALA A 255 25.26 30.95 33.26
N THR A 256 26.02 32.05 33.34
CA THR A 256 25.43 33.36 33.68
C THR A 256 24.61 33.91 32.51
N PHE A 257 23.47 34.53 32.84
CA PHE A 257 22.60 35.25 31.90
C PHE A 257 22.58 36.75 32.20
N GLN A 258 23.57 37.22 32.95
CA GLN A 258 23.70 38.60 33.39
C GLN A 258 25.14 39.08 33.18
N GLY A 259 25.29 40.32 32.73
CA GLY A 259 26.58 40.97 32.49
C GLY A 259 27.20 40.64 31.12
N ASN A 260 28.27 41.36 30.80
CA ASN A 260 28.91 41.33 29.48
C ASN A 260 29.50 39.98 29.09
N HIS A 261 29.82 39.11 30.07
CA HIS A 261 30.38 37.77 29.82
C HIS A 261 29.30 36.70 29.55
N ALA A 262 28.01 37.03 29.71
CA ALA A 262 26.92 36.06 29.58
C ALA A 262 26.88 35.34 28.22
N PRO A 263 27.05 36.02 27.06
CA PRO A 263 27.03 35.33 25.77
C PRO A 263 28.13 34.28 25.64
N ASP A 264 29.34 34.59 26.09
CA ASP A 264 30.48 33.69 25.97
C ASP A 264 30.34 32.47 26.89
N GLU A 265 29.86 32.67 28.13
CA GLU A 265 29.57 31.56 29.04
C GLU A 265 28.46 30.64 28.51
N ILE A 266 27.39 31.20 27.94
CA ILE A 266 26.30 30.40 27.35
C ILE A 266 26.82 29.61 26.14
N ARG A 267 27.63 30.23 25.26
CA ARG A 267 28.24 29.55 24.12
C ARG A 267 29.13 28.38 24.55
N LEU A 268 29.93 28.58 25.60
CA LEU A 268 30.78 27.54 26.17
C LEU A 268 29.91 26.40 26.74
N ALA A 269 28.90 26.71 27.53
CA ALA A 269 27.98 25.72 28.10
C ALA A 269 27.25 24.90 27.03
N ILE A 270 26.81 25.52 25.92
CA ILE A 270 26.21 24.82 24.78
C ILE A 270 27.22 23.85 24.15
N SER A 271 28.44 24.32 23.88
CA SER A 271 29.46 23.52 23.18
C SER A 271 29.96 22.34 24.03
N GLU A 272 30.21 22.58 25.32
CA GLU A 272 30.64 21.55 26.27
C GLU A 272 29.52 20.53 26.54
N SER A 273 28.29 20.98 26.73
CA SER A 273 27.15 20.07 26.99
C SER A 273 26.90 19.13 25.82
N LEU A 274 26.91 19.62 24.58
CA LEU A 274 26.75 18.79 23.39
C LEU A 274 27.87 17.76 23.24
N SER A 275 29.11 18.18 23.49
CA SER A 275 30.29 17.32 23.39
C SER A 275 30.31 16.25 24.48
N ASN A 276 30.01 16.63 25.73
CA ASN A 276 29.91 15.71 26.87
C ASN A 276 28.78 14.69 26.67
N PHE A 277 27.62 15.14 26.18
CA PHE A 277 26.50 14.25 25.87
C PHE A 277 26.87 13.24 24.78
N LYS A 278 27.49 13.71 23.69
CA LYS A 278 27.94 12.83 22.60
C LYS A 278 28.93 11.78 23.08
N ASN A 279 29.87 12.14 23.96
CA ASN A 279 30.83 11.20 24.54
C ASN A 279 30.17 10.17 25.46
N ALA A 280 29.10 10.56 26.18
CA ALA A 280 28.41 9.67 27.12
C ALA A 280 27.41 8.71 26.43
N TYR A 281 26.74 9.16 25.36
CA TYR A 281 25.61 8.44 24.74
C TYR A 281 25.86 8.01 23.29
N ASP A 282 27.03 8.29 22.71
CA ASP A 282 27.38 8.05 21.29
C ASP A 282 26.32 8.59 20.30
N SER A 283 25.62 9.66 20.70
CA SER A 283 24.52 10.27 19.97
C SER A 283 24.31 11.72 20.41
N LEU A 284 23.57 12.49 19.61
CA LEU A 284 23.13 13.84 20.00
C LEU A 284 21.83 13.75 20.83
N PRO A 285 21.56 14.72 21.71
CA PRO A 285 20.29 14.78 22.42
C PRO A 285 19.15 15.16 21.47
N ASP A 286 17.90 14.89 21.85
CA ASP A 286 16.74 15.17 20.99
C ASP A 286 16.41 16.68 20.94
N LEU A 287 16.76 17.42 22.00
CA LEU A 287 16.42 18.83 22.16
C LEU A 287 17.46 19.58 23.01
N LEU A 288 17.81 20.80 22.61
CA LEU A 288 18.51 21.77 23.45
C LEU A 288 17.51 22.83 23.94
N VAL A 289 17.56 23.15 25.22
CA VAL A 289 16.68 24.14 25.85
C VAL A 289 17.54 25.21 26.50
N ILE A 290 17.27 26.48 26.18
CA ILE A 290 17.90 27.63 26.82
C ILE A 290 16.80 28.38 27.58
N ILE A 291 16.92 28.44 28.91
CA ILE A 291 15.90 29.06 29.76
C ILE A 291 16.51 30.04 30.73
N ARG A 292 15.74 31.08 31.04
CA ARG A 292 16.10 32.06 32.06
C ARG A 292 14.89 32.33 32.94
N GLY A 293 15.07 32.16 34.24
CA GLY A 293 14.02 32.36 35.24
C GLY A 293 14.27 33.57 36.12
N GLY A 294 13.59 34.68 35.87
CA GLY A 294 13.75 35.92 36.62
C GLY A 294 14.98 36.76 36.23
N GLY A 295 15.16 37.89 36.92
CA GLY A 295 16.19 38.91 36.63
C GLY A 295 15.59 40.19 36.06
N ALA A 296 16.39 41.25 35.95
CA ALA A 296 15.92 42.51 35.41
C ALA A 296 15.65 42.38 33.90
N VAL A 297 14.62 43.07 33.40
CA VAL A 297 14.34 43.18 31.95
C VAL A 297 15.60 43.59 31.19
N GLY A 298 16.40 44.48 31.79
CA GLY A 298 17.66 44.94 31.21
C GLY A 298 18.72 43.86 30.99
N ASP A 299 18.71 42.78 31.77
CA ASP A 299 19.70 41.71 31.59
C ASP A 299 19.45 40.90 30.29
N LEU A 300 18.26 41.02 29.68
CA LEU A 300 17.97 40.35 28.39
C LEU A 300 18.77 40.96 27.23
N ALA A 301 19.18 42.22 27.35
CA ALA A 301 19.93 42.88 26.28
C ALA A 301 21.30 42.22 26.03
N TYR A 302 21.92 41.63 27.06
CA TYR A 302 23.17 40.90 26.89
C TYR A 302 23.04 39.71 25.93
N LEU A 303 21.85 39.14 25.81
CA LEU A 303 21.59 38.00 24.94
C LEU A 303 21.41 38.39 23.47
N ASN A 304 21.30 39.70 23.17
CA ASN A 304 21.36 40.22 21.81
C ASN A 304 22.82 40.25 21.34
N ASN A 305 23.38 39.07 21.10
CA ASN A 305 24.74 38.87 20.64
C ASN A 305 24.75 38.01 19.37
N PHE A 306 25.48 38.48 18.36
CA PHE A 306 25.51 37.83 17.05
C PHE A 306 26.11 36.42 17.11
N GLU A 307 27.25 36.26 17.77
CA GLU A 307 27.97 34.97 17.84
C GLU A 307 27.18 33.91 18.61
N LEU A 308 26.47 34.31 19.66
CA LEU A 308 25.57 33.42 20.38
C LEU A 308 24.37 33.01 19.50
N ALA A 309 23.77 33.96 18.78
CA ALA A 309 22.66 33.67 17.87
C ALA A 309 23.07 32.76 16.71
N ALA A 310 24.26 32.97 16.14
CA ALA A 310 24.84 32.13 15.11
C ALA A 310 25.05 30.69 15.61
N LEU A 311 25.63 30.51 16.81
CA LEU A 311 25.80 29.19 17.41
C LEU A 311 24.46 28.46 17.62
N VAL A 312 23.42 29.18 18.06
CA VAL A 312 22.08 28.60 18.24
C VAL A 312 21.46 28.24 16.88
N ALA A 313 21.61 29.07 15.87
CA ALA A 313 21.14 28.82 14.52
C ALA A 313 21.79 27.57 13.88
N GLU A 314 23.09 27.40 14.09
CA GLU A 314 23.90 26.29 13.56
C GLU A 314 23.83 25.01 14.41
N CYS A 315 23.11 25.05 15.54
CA CYS A 315 23.00 23.90 16.42
C CYS A 315 22.37 22.71 15.65
N PRO A 316 22.99 21.51 15.67
CA PRO A 316 22.58 20.37 14.85
C PRO A 316 21.25 19.72 15.29
N ILE A 317 20.64 20.24 16.35
CA ILE A 317 19.42 19.75 16.97
C ILE A 317 18.47 20.94 17.20
N PRO A 318 17.15 20.73 17.27
CA PRO A 318 16.22 21.80 17.53
C PRO A 318 16.53 22.47 18.87
N VAL A 319 16.58 23.80 18.88
CA VAL A 319 16.78 24.61 20.08
C VAL A 319 15.48 25.28 20.47
N TRP A 320 15.06 25.09 21.72
CA TRP A 320 13.92 25.79 22.30
C TRP A 320 14.38 26.83 23.31
N VAL A 321 13.80 28.02 23.22
CA VAL A 321 14.16 29.16 24.07
C VAL A 321 12.98 29.53 24.96
N GLY A 322 13.24 29.73 26.24
CA GLY A 322 12.29 30.22 27.24
C GLY A 322 12.93 31.30 28.11
N VAL A 323 13.49 32.31 27.47
CA VAL A 323 14.29 33.36 28.12
C VAL A 323 13.53 34.70 28.19
N GLY A 324 12.69 34.99 27.20
CA GLY A 324 11.95 36.24 27.11
C GLY A 324 10.72 36.30 28.01
N HIS A 325 10.02 37.42 27.92
CA HIS A 325 8.65 37.65 28.38
C HIS A 325 7.91 38.36 27.23
N GLU A 326 6.59 38.24 27.18
CA GLU A 326 5.69 38.59 26.05
C GLU A 326 5.91 39.97 25.38
N ARG A 327 6.67 40.89 26.00
CA ARG A 327 6.95 42.25 25.49
C ARG A 327 8.38 42.48 24.99
N ASP A 328 9.34 41.62 25.32
CA ASP A 328 10.76 41.85 25.03
C ASP A 328 11.38 40.59 24.39
N SER A 329 11.21 40.45 23.07
CA SER A 329 11.84 39.38 22.28
C SER A 329 13.33 39.63 22.11
N VAL A 330 14.16 38.62 22.40
CA VAL A 330 15.61 38.67 22.15
C VAL A 330 15.97 38.04 20.81
N ILE A 331 17.19 38.27 20.32
CA ILE A 331 17.62 37.70 19.04
C ILE A 331 17.59 36.16 19.03
N LEU A 332 17.71 35.53 20.20
CA LEU A 332 17.59 34.08 20.35
C LEU A 332 16.21 33.55 19.95
N ASP A 333 15.15 34.30 20.23
CA ASP A 333 13.77 33.93 19.85
C ASP A 333 13.58 33.92 18.33
N GLU A 334 14.38 34.72 17.61
CA GLU A 334 14.33 34.83 16.15
C GLU A 334 15.04 33.68 15.45
N VAL A 335 16.10 33.11 16.05
CA VAL A 335 16.90 32.04 15.42
C VAL A 335 16.51 30.64 15.89
N ALA A 336 15.99 30.50 17.11
CA ALA A 336 15.64 29.20 17.68
C ALA A 336 14.50 28.50 16.92
N HIS A 337 14.49 27.17 16.97
CA HIS A 337 13.41 26.36 16.39
C HIS A 337 12.04 26.73 16.97
N THR A 338 11.95 26.85 18.31
CA THR A 338 10.72 27.26 19.00
C THR A 338 11.04 28.23 20.13
N SER A 339 10.32 29.35 20.22
CA SER A 339 10.40 30.28 21.34
C SER A 339 9.14 30.21 22.20
N PHE A 340 9.32 30.37 23.52
CA PHE A 340 8.28 30.38 24.54
C PHE A 340 8.47 31.57 25.48
N ASP A 341 7.38 32.14 25.99
CA ASP A 341 7.45 33.32 26.86
C ASP A 341 7.94 33.03 28.29
N THR A 342 8.05 31.77 28.72
CA THR A 342 8.54 31.43 30.06
C THR A 342 9.19 30.05 30.09
N PRO A 343 10.11 29.78 31.03
CA PRO A 343 10.66 28.44 31.24
C PRO A 343 9.56 27.38 31.43
N SER A 344 8.53 27.65 32.23
CA SER A 344 7.43 26.71 32.48
C SER A 344 6.67 26.36 31.19
N LYS A 345 6.51 27.29 30.25
CA LYS A 345 5.87 26.99 28.95
C LYS A 345 6.72 26.05 28.09
N VAL A 346 8.05 26.12 28.18
CA VAL A 346 8.95 25.21 27.46
C VAL A 346 8.70 23.76 27.88
N VAL A 347 8.73 23.47 29.18
CA VAL A 347 8.54 22.10 29.68
C VAL A 347 7.12 21.59 29.45
N LEU A 348 6.10 22.45 29.54
CA LEU A 348 4.73 22.11 29.14
C LEU A 348 4.62 21.81 27.63
N GLY A 349 5.42 22.49 26.80
CA GLY A 349 5.55 22.17 25.38
C GLY A 349 6.13 20.77 25.14
N ILE A 350 7.13 20.38 25.94
CA ILE A 350 7.73 19.04 25.91
C ILE A 350 6.67 18.00 26.32
N GLU A 351 5.99 18.22 27.45
CA GLU A 351 4.91 17.35 27.92
C GLU A 351 3.81 17.19 26.87
N ALA A 352 3.33 18.31 26.28
CA ALA A 352 2.28 18.28 25.28
C ALA A 352 2.67 17.46 24.04
N HIS A 353 3.93 17.55 23.62
CA HIS A 353 4.46 16.74 22.52
C HIS A 353 4.47 15.24 22.89
N LEU A 354 5.00 14.88 24.06
CA LEU A 354 5.04 13.50 24.55
C LEU A 354 3.63 12.90 24.68
N VAL A 355 2.68 13.65 25.22
CA VAL A 355 1.27 13.24 25.34
C VAL A 355 0.64 13.04 23.96
N LYS A 356 0.91 13.94 23.00
CA LYS A 356 0.43 13.81 21.63
C LYS A 356 0.97 12.54 20.96
N MET A 357 2.27 12.27 21.07
CA MET A 357 2.89 11.05 20.52
C MET A 357 2.33 9.79 21.16
N THR A 358 2.19 9.79 22.49
CA THR A 358 1.61 8.66 23.24
C THR A 358 0.17 8.37 22.80
N ARG A 359 -0.68 9.40 22.67
CA ARG A 359 -2.06 9.23 22.20
C ARG A 359 -2.13 8.70 20.77
N GLN A 360 -1.25 9.19 19.88
CA GLN A 360 -1.17 8.70 18.51
C GLN A 360 -0.73 7.24 18.46
N ALA A 361 0.24 6.84 19.28
CA ALA A 361 0.69 5.46 19.39
C ALA A 361 -0.44 4.53 19.86
N VAL A 362 -1.17 4.90 20.92
CA VAL A 362 -2.31 4.13 21.43
C VAL A 362 -3.41 3.99 20.38
N ALA A 363 -3.82 5.10 19.74
CA ALA A 363 -4.84 5.06 18.69
C ALA A 363 -4.43 4.19 17.49
N THR A 364 -3.16 4.24 17.10
CA THR A 364 -2.61 3.42 16.02
C THR A 364 -2.63 1.94 16.41
N MET A 365 -2.26 1.60 17.65
CA MET A 365 -2.30 0.23 18.16
C MET A 365 -3.73 -0.33 18.18
N GLU A 366 -4.71 0.46 18.63
CA GLU A 366 -6.13 0.07 18.60
C GLU A 366 -6.63 -0.15 17.17
N HIS A 367 -6.26 0.75 16.25
CA HIS A 367 -6.62 0.63 14.84
C HIS A 367 -6.03 -0.64 14.20
N LEU A 368 -4.75 -0.93 14.46
CA LEU A 368 -4.08 -2.15 13.99
C LEU A 368 -4.73 -3.42 14.54
N SER A 369 -5.07 -3.43 15.84
CA SER A 369 -5.77 -4.56 16.47
C SER A 369 -7.14 -4.80 15.82
N LYS A 370 -7.93 -3.75 15.60
CA LYS A 370 -9.24 -3.85 14.93
C LYS A 370 -9.12 -4.36 13.49
N LEU A 371 -8.13 -3.86 12.74
CA LEU A 371 -7.86 -4.30 11.38
C LEU A 371 -7.46 -5.77 11.34
N ALA A 372 -6.56 -6.19 12.24
CA ALA A 372 -6.11 -7.58 12.36
C ALA A 372 -7.28 -8.52 12.67
N ASN A 373 -8.11 -8.18 13.67
CA ASN A 373 -9.29 -8.97 14.04
C ASN A 373 -10.29 -9.09 12.88
N THR A 374 -10.54 -7.99 12.15
CA THR A 374 -11.44 -7.99 10.99
C THR A 374 -10.90 -8.89 9.86
N ARG A 375 -9.59 -8.82 9.60
CA ARG A 375 -8.92 -9.67 8.59
C ARG A 375 -8.96 -11.14 8.98
N LEU A 376 -8.70 -11.46 10.25
CA LEU A 376 -8.79 -12.83 10.77
C LEU A 376 -10.22 -13.38 10.69
N ALA A 377 -11.23 -12.63 11.12
CA ALA A 377 -12.63 -13.05 11.04
C ALA A 377 -13.09 -13.29 9.60
N THR A 378 -12.67 -12.42 8.66
CA THR A 378 -12.97 -12.57 7.24
C THR A 378 -12.29 -13.81 6.66
N ALA A 379 -11.02 -14.04 6.99
CA ALA A 379 -10.29 -15.23 6.55
C ALA A 379 -10.92 -16.53 7.10
N GLN A 380 -11.33 -16.54 8.37
CA GLN A 380 -12.05 -17.66 8.99
C GLN A 380 -13.38 -17.93 8.30
N SER A 381 -14.21 -16.90 8.07
CA SER A 381 -15.50 -17.04 7.39
C SER A 381 -15.34 -17.56 5.96
N ASN A 382 -14.34 -17.06 5.23
CA ASN A 382 -14.03 -17.52 3.88
C ASN A 382 -13.59 -18.99 3.89
N SER A 383 -12.70 -19.38 4.80
CA SER A 383 -12.26 -20.77 4.95
C SER A 383 -13.45 -21.70 5.24
N GLN A 384 -14.30 -21.34 6.20
CA GLN A 384 -15.51 -22.10 6.54
C GLN A 384 -16.45 -22.25 5.33
N ARG A 385 -16.63 -21.17 4.56
CA ARG A 385 -17.45 -21.20 3.34
C ARG A 385 -16.88 -22.14 2.28
N GLN A 386 -15.56 -22.17 2.10
CA GLN A 386 -14.93 -23.10 1.17
C GLN A 386 -15.08 -24.56 1.63
N ILE A 387 -14.90 -24.83 2.92
CA ILE A 387 -15.10 -26.18 3.48
C ILE A 387 -16.55 -26.64 3.28
N GLU A 388 -17.54 -25.80 3.59
CA GLU A 388 -18.95 -26.11 3.36
C GLU A 388 -19.28 -26.32 1.88
N ARG A 389 -18.68 -25.51 0.99
CA ARG A 389 -18.83 -25.68 -0.46
C ARG A 389 -18.28 -27.03 -0.92
N ILE A 390 -17.07 -27.39 -0.48
CA ILE A 390 -16.44 -28.68 -0.81
C ILE A 390 -17.30 -29.84 -0.28
N LYS A 391 -17.78 -29.75 0.97
CA LYS A 391 -18.65 -30.78 1.56
C LYS A 391 -19.93 -30.97 0.76
N ARG A 392 -20.62 -29.88 0.40
CA ARG A 392 -21.84 -29.93 -0.42
C ARG A 392 -21.58 -30.48 -1.82
N SER A 393 -20.52 -30.04 -2.49
CA SER A 393 -20.18 -30.55 -3.83
C SER A 393 -19.83 -32.03 -3.82
N SER A 394 -19.07 -32.48 -2.81
CA SER A 394 -18.71 -33.90 -2.67
C SER A 394 -19.94 -34.76 -2.36
N LEU A 395 -20.81 -34.33 -1.45
CA LEU A 395 -22.06 -35.04 -1.17
C LEU A 395 -22.98 -35.10 -2.39
N HIS A 396 -23.07 -34.01 -3.15
CA HIS A 396 -23.85 -33.97 -4.39
C HIS A 396 -23.27 -34.94 -5.43
N ALA A 397 -21.96 -34.93 -5.66
CA ALA A 397 -21.29 -35.82 -6.59
C ALA A 397 -21.50 -37.30 -6.21
N ILE A 398 -21.36 -37.65 -4.93
CA ILE A 398 -21.65 -39.01 -4.44
C ILE A 398 -23.11 -39.40 -4.66
N SER A 399 -24.05 -38.48 -4.40
CA SER A 399 -25.48 -38.72 -4.62
C SER A 399 -25.81 -38.95 -6.09
N MET A 400 -25.24 -38.15 -6.99
CA MET A 400 -25.38 -38.33 -8.45
C MET A 400 -24.79 -39.66 -8.89
N ALA A 401 -23.56 -39.97 -8.50
CA ALA A 401 -22.91 -41.24 -8.83
C ALA A 401 -23.73 -42.45 -8.33
N LYS A 402 -24.33 -42.37 -7.13
CA LYS A 402 -25.22 -43.41 -6.61
C LYS A 402 -26.49 -43.55 -7.45
N LYS A 403 -27.12 -42.44 -7.84
CA LYS A 403 -28.30 -42.47 -8.73
C LYS A 403 -27.97 -43.08 -10.09
N ASP A 404 -26.85 -42.66 -10.68
CA ASP A 404 -26.39 -43.18 -11.97
C ASP A 404 -26.10 -44.68 -11.89
N ASN A 405 -25.44 -45.14 -10.82
CA ASN A 405 -25.17 -46.56 -10.60
C ASN A 405 -26.48 -47.37 -10.48
N ILE A 406 -27.45 -46.89 -9.69
CA ILE A 406 -28.77 -47.52 -9.56
C ILE A 406 -29.47 -47.57 -10.92
N TYR A 407 -29.44 -46.47 -11.67
CA TYR A 407 -30.02 -46.40 -13.01
C TYR A 407 -29.37 -47.42 -13.95
N GLN A 408 -28.03 -47.47 -14.02
CA GLN A 408 -27.32 -48.44 -14.84
C GLN A 408 -27.61 -49.89 -14.44
N LEU A 409 -27.63 -50.20 -13.14
CA LEU A 409 -27.99 -51.54 -12.66
C LEU A 409 -29.42 -51.90 -13.05
N SER A 410 -30.37 -50.97 -12.92
CA SER A 410 -31.77 -51.18 -13.31
C SER A 410 -31.89 -51.41 -14.83
N HIS A 411 -31.12 -50.66 -15.63
CA HIS A 411 -31.08 -50.78 -17.07
C HIS A 411 -30.50 -52.15 -17.47
N ILE A 412 -29.34 -52.53 -16.94
CA ILE A 412 -28.72 -53.84 -17.15
C ILE A 412 -29.70 -54.97 -16.78
N LYS A 413 -30.37 -54.87 -15.62
CA LYS A 413 -31.36 -55.87 -15.18
C LYS A 413 -32.53 -55.97 -16.16
N SER A 414 -33.05 -54.83 -16.64
CA SER A 414 -34.16 -54.80 -17.60
C SER A 414 -33.76 -55.38 -18.96
N THR A 415 -32.58 -55.02 -19.47
CA THR A 415 -32.03 -55.51 -20.75
C THR A 415 -31.71 -57.00 -20.66
N ALA A 416 -31.14 -57.47 -19.55
CA ALA A 416 -30.89 -58.88 -19.32
C ALA A 416 -32.21 -59.68 -19.27
N LYS A 417 -33.24 -59.18 -18.57
CA LYS A 417 -34.58 -59.80 -18.56
C LYS A 417 -35.20 -59.85 -19.95
N PHE A 418 -35.13 -58.76 -20.70
CA PHE A 418 -35.66 -58.68 -22.06
C PHE A 418 -34.96 -59.69 -22.98
N ARG A 419 -33.63 -59.71 -22.99
CA ARG A 419 -32.83 -60.68 -23.78
C ARG A 419 -33.14 -62.12 -23.36
N TYR A 420 -33.19 -62.42 -22.07
CA TYR A 420 -33.56 -63.75 -21.59
C TYR A 420 -34.94 -64.17 -22.09
N HIS A 421 -35.92 -63.26 -22.07
CA HIS A 421 -37.28 -63.58 -22.52
C HIS A 421 -37.35 -63.76 -24.03
N GLN A 422 -36.64 -62.93 -24.79
CA GLN A 422 -36.52 -63.05 -26.24
C GLN A 422 -35.87 -64.39 -26.65
N GLU A 423 -34.76 -64.76 -26.01
CA GLU A 423 -34.08 -66.05 -26.24
C GLU A 423 -34.96 -67.24 -25.84
N LYS A 424 -35.68 -67.15 -24.72
CA LYS A 424 -36.64 -68.18 -24.31
C LYS A 424 -37.74 -68.37 -25.36
N LEU A 425 -38.29 -67.28 -25.90
CA LEU A 425 -39.32 -67.32 -26.95
C LEU A 425 -38.74 -67.91 -28.24
N ALA A 426 -37.57 -67.47 -28.67
CA ALA A 426 -36.88 -68.00 -29.86
C ALA A 426 -36.63 -69.51 -29.73
N LEU A 427 -36.11 -69.96 -28.57
CA LEU A 427 -35.90 -71.37 -28.29
C LEU A 427 -37.21 -72.17 -28.30
N SER A 428 -38.28 -71.63 -27.70
CA SER A 428 -39.59 -72.29 -27.72
C SER A 428 -40.17 -72.41 -29.13
N ALA A 429 -39.98 -71.39 -29.97
CA ALA A 429 -40.41 -71.41 -31.37
C ALA A 429 -39.60 -72.42 -32.19
N LEU A 430 -38.29 -72.48 -31.99
CA LEU A 430 -37.41 -73.47 -32.63
C LEU A 430 -37.78 -74.90 -32.22
N LEU A 431 -38.04 -75.14 -30.93
CA LEU A 431 -38.52 -76.43 -30.43
C LEU A 431 -39.86 -76.82 -31.08
N ALA A 432 -40.82 -75.90 -31.11
CA ALA A 432 -42.13 -76.14 -31.75
C ALA A 432 -41.99 -76.41 -33.27
N GLN A 433 -41.12 -75.67 -33.96
CA GLN A 433 -40.84 -75.89 -35.38
C GLN A 433 -40.18 -77.25 -35.62
N THR A 434 -39.24 -77.64 -34.76
CA THR A 434 -38.54 -78.93 -34.83
C THR A 434 -39.53 -80.08 -34.58
N GLN A 435 -40.40 -79.96 -33.57
CA GLN A 435 -41.46 -80.92 -33.29
C GLN A 435 -42.44 -81.04 -34.46
N LYS A 436 -42.89 -79.91 -35.03
CA LYS A 436 -43.80 -79.91 -36.19
C LYS A 436 -43.16 -80.55 -37.41
N SER A 437 -41.89 -80.24 -37.68
CA SER A 437 -41.14 -80.81 -38.81
C SER A 437 -40.91 -82.31 -38.62
N SER A 438 -40.52 -82.73 -37.41
CA SER A 438 -40.37 -84.14 -37.05
C SER A 438 -41.68 -84.92 -37.19
N LEU A 439 -42.80 -84.36 -36.72
CA LEU A 439 -44.12 -84.97 -36.88
C LEU A 439 -44.51 -85.06 -38.36
N ALA A 440 -44.28 -84.00 -39.15
CA ALA A 440 -44.58 -84.00 -40.58
C ALA A 440 -43.78 -85.07 -41.34
N ILE A 441 -42.48 -85.20 -41.06
CA ILE A 441 -41.62 -86.24 -41.62
C ILE A 441 -42.13 -87.63 -41.18
N THR A 442 -42.44 -87.80 -39.90
CA THR A 442 -42.96 -89.08 -39.37
C THR A 442 -44.28 -89.48 -40.03
N LEU A 443 -45.19 -88.52 -40.24
CA LEU A 443 -46.44 -88.75 -40.95
C LEU A 443 -46.22 -89.07 -42.42
N GLN A 444 -45.32 -88.36 -43.11
CA GLN A 444 -44.94 -88.68 -44.49
C GLN A 444 -44.39 -90.11 -44.60
N VAL A 445 -43.47 -90.49 -43.72
CA VAL A 445 -42.93 -91.86 -43.66
C VAL A 445 -44.05 -92.85 -43.39
N LYS A 446 -44.95 -92.59 -42.43
CA LYS A 446 -46.11 -93.47 -42.15
C LYS A 446 -47.02 -93.64 -43.37
N HIS A 447 -47.32 -92.57 -44.09
CA HIS A 447 -48.14 -92.61 -45.30
C HIS A 447 -47.44 -93.36 -46.43
N ALA A 448 -46.15 -93.11 -46.65
CA ALA A 448 -45.35 -93.83 -47.63
C ALA A 448 -45.34 -95.33 -47.30
N THR A 449 -45.02 -95.71 -46.06
CA THR A 449 -45.02 -97.12 -45.61
C THR A 449 -46.39 -97.78 -45.79
N LYS A 450 -47.49 -97.09 -45.46
CA LYS A 450 -48.85 -97.62 -45.69
C LYS A 450 -49.14 -97.82 -47.18
N THR A 451 -48.69 -96.90 -48.03
CA THR A 451 -48.86 -96.99 -49.48
C THR A 451 -48.08 -98.17 -50.04
N TYR A 452 -46.81 -98.31 -49.67
CA TYR A 452 -45.99 -99.47 -50.03
C TYR A 452 -46.61 -100.78 -49.55
N LEU A 453 -47.10 -100.84 -48.31
CA LEU A 453 -47.77 -102.02 -47.77
C LEU A 453 -49.02 -102.40 -48.57
N ASN A 454 -49.85 -101.42 -48.93
CA ASN A 454 -51.03 -101.65 -49.76
C ASN A 454 -50.66 -102.11 -51.17
N GLN A 455 -49.63 -101.52 -51.78
CA GLN A 455 -49.12 -101.98 -53.08
C GLN A 455 -48.63 -103.43 -52.99
N HIS A 456 -47.85 -103.78 -51.96
CA HIS A 456 -47.42 -105.16 -51.72
C HIS A 456 -48.61 -106.11 -51.55
N LYS A 457 -49.67 -105.69 -50.84
CA LYS A 457 -50.89 -106.50 -50.67
C LYS A 457 -51.60 -106.76 -52.01
N ILE A 458 -51.79 -105.72 -52.83
CA ILE A 458 -52.41 -105.85 -54.16
C ILE A 458 -51.56 -106.77 -55.06
N VAL A 459 -50.24 -106.57 -55.07
CA VAL A 459 -49.32 -107.43 -55.84
C VAL A 459 -49.42 -108.88 -55.36
N PHE A 460 -49.50 -109.11 -54.06
CA PHE A 460 -49.65 -110.44 -53.49
C PHE A 460 -50.99 -111.09 -53.87
N GLU A 461 -52.10 -110.35 -53.81
CA GLU A 461 -53.43 -110.81 -54.25
C GLU A 461 -53.43 -111.16 -55.75
N HIS A 462 -52.82 -110.34 -56.60
CA HIS A 462 -52.67 -110.63 -58.02
C HIS A 462 -51.81 -111.87 -58.28
N LEU A 463 -50.69 -112.04 -57.56
CA LEU A 463 -49.87 -113.24 -57.63
C LEU A 463 -50.64 -114.49 -57.21
N GLN A 464 -51.45 -114.38 -56.16
CA GLN A 464 -52.28 -115.48 -55.67
C GLN A 464 -53.36 -115.86 -56.68
N LYS A 465 -54.01 -114.87 -57.30
CA LYS A 465 -55.00 -115.09 -58.36
C LYS A 465 -54.37 -115.69 -59.61
N ALA A 466 -53.25 -115.16 -60.08
CA ALA A 466 -52.50 -115.74 -61.21
C ALA A 466 -52.09 -117.19 -60.94
N LYS A 467 -51.69 -117.51 -59.70
CA LYS A 467 -51.42 -118.89 -59.28
C LYS A 467 -52.68 -119.78 -59.38
N GLN A 468 -53.83 -119.31 -58.91
CA GLN A 468 -55.10 -120.02 -59.01
C GLN A 468 -55.54 -120.21 -60.48
N ASP A 469 -55.39 -119.19 -61.31
CA ASP A 469 -55.72 -119.24 -62.74
C ASP A 469 -54.82 -120.26 -63.47
N CYS A 470 -53.52 -120.29 -63.17
CA CYS A 470 -52.60 -121.32 -63.67
C CYS A 470 -53.02 -122.73 -63.23
N GLN A 471 -53.44 -122.91 -61.97
CA GLN A 471 -53.95 -124.19 -61.47
C GLN A 471 -55.26 -124.59 -62.17
N HIS A 472 -56.14 -123.63 -62.43
CA HIS A 472 -57.39 -123.85 -63.16
C HIS A 472 -57.14 -124.26 -64.62
N LEU A 473 -56.28 -123.54 -65.34
CA LEU A 473 -55.87 -123.89 -66.69
C LEU A 473 -55.21 -125.28 -66.76
N GLN A 474 -54.36 -125.60 -65.79
CA GLN A 474 -53.78 -126.94 -65.66
C GLN A 474 -54.86 -128.02 -65.50
N SER A 475 -55.88 -127.76 -64.68
CA SER A 475 -56.99 -128.69 -64.46
C SER A 475 -57.86 -128.90 -65.71
N LEU A 476 -58.10 -127.84 -66.50
CA LEU A 476 -58.84 -127.92 -67.76
C LEU A 476 -58.11 -128.77 -68.81
N ILE A 477 -56.79 -128.57 -68.94
CA ILE A 477 -55.95 -129.37 -69.85
C ILE A 477 -56.02 -130.86 -69.48
N LEU A 478 -56.01 -131.18 -68.18
CA LEU A 478 -56.12 -132.56 -67.69
C LEU A 478 -57.51 -133.18 -67.90
N ILE A 479 -58.57 -132.38 -68.00
CA ILE A 479 -59.95 -132.86 -68.22
C ILE A 479 -60.20 -133.20 -69.69
N GLN A 480 -59.63 -132.45 -70.64
CA GLN A 480 -59.85 -132.67 -72.08
C GLN A 480 -58.93 -133.72 -72.71
N HIS A 481 -58.06 -134.37 -71.92
CA HIS A 481 -57.12 -135.35 -72.46
C HIS A 481 -57.84 -136.67 -72.88
N PRO A 482 -57.71 -137.14 -74.14
CA PRO A 482 -58.48 -138.26 -74.72
C PRO A 482 -58.38 -139.59 -73.96
N SER A 483 -57.30 -139.79 -73.20
CA SER A 483 -57.07 -141.01 -72.40
C SER A 483 -58.11 -141.22 -71.28
N ARG A 484 -58.74 -140.15 -70.76
CA ARG A 484 -59.80 -140.28 -69.74
C ARG A 484 -61.12 -140.78 -70.30
N MET A 485 -61.43 -140.54 -71.58
CA MET A 485 -62.66 -141.06 -72.20
C MET A 485 -62.60 -142.59 -72.35
N LEU A 486 -61.42 -143.14 -72.70
CA LEU A 486 -61.18 -144.58 -72.73
C LEU A 486 -61.28 -145.23 -71.34
N GLN A 487 -60.86 -144.54 -70.27
CA GLN A 487 -60.98 -145.05 -68.89
C GLN A 487 -62.43 -145.17 -68.39
N LYS A 488 -63.36 -144.36 -68.91
CA LYS A 488 -64.78 -144.38 -68.54
C LYS A 488 -65.61 -145.46 -69.26
N GLY A 489 -64.95 -146.38 -69.99
CA GLY A 489 -65.59 -147.53 -70.63
C GLY A 489 -66.06 -147.31 -72.06
N TYR A 490 -65.81 -146.13 -72.64
CA TYR A 490 -66.09 -145.85 -74.04
C TYR A 490 -64.98 -146.39 -74.92
N ALA A 491 -65.35 -147.02 -76.03
CA ALA A 491 -64.40 -147.54 -77.00
C ALA A 491 -64.39 -146.69 -78.26
N VAL A 492 -63.21 -146.46 -78.83
CA VAL A 492 -63.06 -145.72 -80.08
C VAL A 492 -63.05 -146.72 -81.23
N VAL A 493 -63.96 -146.55 -82.19
CA VAL A 493 -64.10 -147.46 -83.33
C VAL A 493 -63.33 -146.89 -84.53
N ASN A 494 -62.32 -147.63 -84.99
CA ASN A 494 -61.48 -147.28 -86.12
C ASN A 494 -61.70 -148.24 -87.29
N SER A 495 -61.53 -147.75 -88.53
CA SER A 495 -61.53 -148.60 -89.73
C SER A 495 -60.20 -149.38 -89.86
N THR A 496 -60.26 -150.69 -90.15
CA THR A 496 -59.08 -151.59 -90.18
C THR A 496 -58.04 -151.24 -91.24
N HIS A 497 -58.43 -150.65 -92.38
CA HIS A 497 -57.50 -150.31 -93.46
C HIS A 497 -56.93 -148.88 -93.40
N SER A 498 -57.61 -147.94 -92.74
CA SER A 498 -57.26 -146.50 -92.81
C SER A 498 -56.98 -145.81 -91.47
N HIS A 499 -57.11 -146.50 -90.34
CA HIS A 499 -56.89 -145.95 -88.98
C HIS A 499 -57.71 -144.69 -88.65
N LYS A 500 -58.71 -144.31 -89.47
CA LYS A 500 -59.62 -143.19 -89.20
C LYS A 500 -60.72 -143.60 -88.20
N ILE A 501 -61.01 -142.69 -87.27
CA ILE A 501 -62.09 -142.84 -86.28
C ILE A 501 -63.43 -142.69 -86.98
N ILE A 502 -64.32 -143.67 -86.78
CA ILE A 502 -65.66 -143.68 -87.33
C ILE A 502 -66.60 -143.07 -86.29
N GLN A 503 -67.09 -141.86 -86.58
CA GLN A 503 -67.91 -141.07 -85.64
C GLN A 503 -69.42 -141.16 -85.91
N SER A 504 -69.85 -141.85 -86.98
CA SER A 504 -71.26 -141.92 -87.37
C SER A 504 -71.64 -143.28 -87.91
N ALA A 505 -72.82 -143.78 -87.54
CA ALA A 505 -73.34 -145.08 -87.98
C ALA A 505 -73.70 -145.13 -89.48
N LYS A 506 -73.88 -143.98 -90.16
CA LYS A 506 -74.17 -143.91 -91.61
C LYS A 506 -73.04 -144.45 -92.50
N THR A 507 -71.81 -144.45 -91.99
CA THR A 507 -70.61 -144.87 -92.74
C THR A 507 -70.27 -146.36 -92.59
N LEU A 508 -71.07 -147.13 -91.84
CA LEU A 508 -70.84 -148.55 -91.61
C LEU A 508 -71.67 -149.40 -92.57
N GLN A 509 -71.04 -150.37 -93.24
CA GLN A 509 -71.69 -151.33 -94.14
C GLN A 509 -71.75 -152.74 -93.54
N LYS A 510 -72.76 -153.52 -93.92
CA LYS A 510 -72.96 -154.92 -93.49
C LYS A 510 -71.79 -155.79 -93.94
N ASN A 511 -71.22 -156.59 -93.04
CA ASN A 511 -69.99 -157.40 -93.15
C ASN A 511 -68.65 -156.63 -93.17
N GLN A 512 -68.60 -155.38 -92.72
CA GLN A 512 -67.34 -154.61 -92.65
C GLN A 512 -66.55 -154.88 -91.36
N SER A 513 -65.25 -155.17 -91.48
CA SER A 513 -64.34 -155.32 -90.33
C SER A 513 -63.90 -153.97 -89.73
N VAL A 514 -64.15 -153.76 -88.45
CA VAL A 514 -63.75 -152.59 -87.66
C VAL A 514 -62.83 -152.98 -86.50
N LYS A 515 -61.99 -152.05 -86.06
CA LYS A 515 -61.10 -152.22 -84.90
C LYS A 515 -61.56 -151.32 -83.77
N ILE A 516 -61.90 -151.91 -82.64
CA ILE A 516 -62.42 -151.23 -81.46
C ILE A 516 -61.29 -151.11 -80.45
N THR A 517 -60.94 -149.89 -80.04
CA THR A 517 -59.87 -149.61 -79.06
C THR A 517 -60.47 -149.28 -77.70
N PHE A 518 -60.03 -150.03 -76.69
CA PHE A 518 -60.40 -149.91 -75.29
C PHE A 518 -59.25 -149.29 -74.48
N LYS A 519 -59.43 -149.11 -73.17
CA LYS A 519 -58.40 -148.54 -72.27
C LYS A 519 -57.11 -149.37 -72.22
N ASP A 520 -57.21 -150.67 -72.48
CA ASP A 520 -56.19 -151.68 -72.20
C ASP A 520 -55.86 -152.56 -73.42
N GLY A 521 -56.51 -152.35 -74.56
CA GLY A 521 -56.27 -153.15 -75.75
C GLY A 521 -57.14 -152.77 -76.94
N SER A 522 -57.09 -153.58 -78.00
CA SER A 522 -57.97 -153.39 -79.17
C SER A 522 -58.42 -154.72 -79.73
N ALA A 523 -59.68 -154.81 -80.16
CA ALA A 523 -60.28 -156.00 -80.76
C ALA A 523 -60.79 -155.71 -82.17
N ASN A 524 -60.73 -156.70 -83.06
CA ASN A 524 -61.33 -156.62 -84.39
C ASN A 524 -62.74 -157.22 -84.35
N ALA A 525 -63.73 -156.54 -84.94
CA ALA A 525 -65.12 -156.96 -85.00
C ALA A 525 -65.66 -156.80 -86.42
N ILE A 526 -66.67 -157.59 -86.80
CA ILE A 526 -67.34 -157.50 -88.11
C ILE A 526 -68.78 -157.04 -87.85
N ILE A 527 -69.26 -156.05 -88.60
CA ILE A 527 -70.58 -155.47 -88.40
C ILE A 527 -71.66 -156.33 -89.07
N GLU A 528 -72.50 -156.98 -88.28
CA GLU A 528 -73.55 -157.88 -88.78
C GLU A 528 -74.85 -157.17 -89.17
N ASP A 529 -75.23 -156.07 -88.52
CA ASP A 529 -76.44 -155.30 -88.84
C ASP A 529 -76.33 -153.84 -88.37
N VAL A 530 -77.02 -152.92 -89.06
CA VAL A 530 -77.00 -151.47 -88.72
C VAL A 530 -78.41 -150.90 -88.77
N SER A 531 -78.91 -150.42 -87.63
CA SER A 531 -80.20 -149.71 -87.50
C SER A 531 -79.98 -148.28 -86.97
N MET A 532 -80.80 -147.32 -87.44
CA MET A 532 -80.70 -145.90 -87.06
C MET A 532 -81.95 -145.44 -86.29
N HIS A 533 -81.74 -144.60 -85.27
CA HIS A 533 -82.82 -144.01 -84.48
C HIS A 533 -83.23 -142.59 -84.95
N PRO A 534 -84.49 -142.15 -84.71
CA PRO A 534 -85.02 -140.84 -85.12
C PRO A 534 -84.61 -139.71 -84.16
N SER A 535 -84.30 -138.54 -84.70
CA SER A 535 -83.73 -137.38 -83.99
C SER A 535 -84.71 -136.65 -83.08
N SER A 536 -84.44 -136.66 -81.77
CA SER A 536 -85.08 -135.85 -80.73
C SER A 536 -84.17 -134.70 -80.31
N ASP A 537 -84.61 -133.46 -80.47
CA ASP A 537 -83.98 -132.29 -79.86
C ASP A 537 -85.03 -131.51 -79.05
N HIS A 538 -85.24 -131.93 -77.80
CA HIS A 538 -85.55 -131.01 -76.72
C HIS A 538 -85.18 -131.60 -75.37
N LEU A 539 -84.58 -130.72 -74.55
CA LEU A 539 -84.53 -130.71 -73.09
C LEU A 539 -83.34 -131.40 -72.41
N ILE A 540 -82.38 -130.57 -71.99
CA ILE A 540 -81.97 -130.59 -70.58
C ILE A 540 -82.10 -129.17 -70.00
N THR A 541 -83.12 -129.02 -69.17
CA THR A 541 -83.23 -128.17 -67.97
C THR A 541 -83.77 -129.11 -66.86
N PRO A 542 -83.78 -128.79 -65.54
CA PRO A 542 -83.17 -127.72 -64.73
C PRO A 542 -82.57 -128.27 -63.39
N ILE A 543 -82.29 -127.40 -62.38
CA ILE A 543 -82.37 -127.56 -60.89
C ILE A 543 -81.21 -126.77 -60.24
N ASN A 544 -81.37 -125.59 -59.61
CA ASN A 544 -82.10 -125.09 -58.42
C ASN A 544 -81.21 -124.90 -57.17
N SER A 545 -81.12 -123.64 -56.72
CA SER A 545 -81.10 -123.10 -55.33
C SER A 545 -80.10 -123.63 -54.29
N TYR A 546 -79.46 -122.73 -53.50
CA TYR A 546 -79.57 -122.68 -52.03
C TYR A 546 -78.87 -121.43 -51.41
N LYS A 547 -79.64 -120.74 -50.56
CA LYS A 547 -79.35 -119.88 -49.39
C LYS A 547 -77.91 -119.60 -48.90
N GLU A 548 -77.69 -118.36 -48.48
CA GLU A 548 -77.52 -117.83 -47.08
C GLU A 548 -76.36 -116.83 -46.89
N SER A 549 -76.67 -115.72 -46.19
CA SER A 549 -75.82 -114.68 -45.56
C SER A 549 -74.88 -113.81 -46.40
#